data_AF-A0AAE8ZX53-F1
#
_entry.id   AF-A0AAE8ZX53-F1
#
_cell.length_a   1.000
_cell.length_b   1.000
_cell.length_c   1.000
_cell.angle_alpha   90.00
_cell.angle_beta   90.00
_cell.angle_gamma   90.00
#
_symmetry.space_group_name_H-M   'P 1'
#
loop_
_entity.id
_entity.type
_entity.pdbx_description
1 polymer ?
#
loop_
_entity_poly.entity_id
_entity_poly.type
_entity_poly.pdbx_seq_one_letter_code
_entity_poly.pdbx_strand_id
1 'polypeptide(L)'
;MIRFLGSVVLMAFVLAENGNNPSSMSNEEIFKIVKGSCDDQFFFCPSEKYLVKVKDLRFFNKVGVLDSEPVKTYKSGKIAASDVIDYFRKEYCCTDGDCLAECNVFPLAEKSIVHNFPQIYKEVFALGMEELKPFEKMYHHYIKHHKKGSRHVPAEIEELFDILDANEDLYIDLLSKQRKEA
;
A
#
# COMPACT_ATOMS: atom_id res chain seq x y z
N MET A 1 -70.85 -17.64 -20.27
CA MET A 1 -70.24 -16.29 -20.20
C MET A 1 -70.39 -15.79 -18.77
N ILE A 2 -69.29 -15.73 -17.99
CA ILE A 2 -69.03 -15.03 -16.71
C ILE A 2 -67.60 -15.50 -16.34
N ARG A 3 -66.56 -14.81 -16.79
CA ARG A 3 -65.76 -13.76 -16.11
C ARG A 3 -64.93 -14.26 -14.91
N PHE A 4 -63.63 -14.40 -15.19
CA PHE A 4 -62.42 -14.29 -14.35
C PHE A 4 -62.59 -13.90 -12.88
N LEU A 5 -61.83 -14.58 -12.02
CA LEU A 5 -61.02 -13.94 -10.98
C LEU A 5 -59.94 -14.93 -10.51
N GLY A 6 -58.78 -14.86 -11.17
CA GLY A 6 -57.55 -15.45 -10.66
C GLY A 6 -56.97 -14.55 -9.59
N SER A 7 -56.95 -15.01 -8.34
CA SER A 7 -56.18 -14.37 -7.27
C SER A 7 -54.74 -14.85 -7.34
N VAL A 8 -53.90 -14.12 -8.07
CA VAL A 8 -52.45 -14.18 -7.88
C VAL A 8 -52.12 -13.16 -6.81
N VAL A 9 -51.97 -13.63 -5.57
CA VAL A 9 -51.44 -12.83 -4.47
C VAL A 9 -49.96 -12.64 -4.74
N LEU A 10 -49.60 -11.49 -5.31
CA LEU A 10 -48.22 -11.04 -5.40
C LEU A 10 -47.79 -10.63 -3.99
N MET A 11 -47.11 -11.52 -3.27
CA MET A 11 -46.32 -11.13 -2.10
C MET A 11 -45.17 -10.25 -2.61
N ALA A 12 -45.37 -8.94 -2.55
CA ALA A 12 -44.26 -8.00 -2.62
C ALA A 12 -43.42 -8.22 -1.35
N PHE A 13 -42.34 -8.98 -1.48
CA PHE A 13 -41.24 -8.93 -0.53
C PHE A 13 -40.66 -7.52 -0.59
N VAL A 14 -41.12 -6.66 0.32
CA VAL A 14 -40.37 -5.47 0.68
C VAL A 14 -39.11 -5.98 1.38
N LEU A 15 -38.05 -6.17 0.60
CA LEU A 15 -36.70 -6.19 1.13
C LEU A 15 -36.49 -4.79 1.69
N ALA A 16 -36.74 -4.66 3.00
CA ALA A 16 -36.15 -3.57 3.76
C ALA A 16 -34.63 -3.77 3.67
N GLU A 17 -34.02 -3.11 2.69
CA GLU A 17 -32.62 -2.77 2.78
C GLU A 17 -32.48 -2.00 4.09
N ASN A 18 -31.95 -2.65 5.11
CA ASN A 18 -31.32 -1.98 6.24
C ASN A 18 -30.09 -1.25 5.68
N GLY A 19 -30.34 -0.19 4.91
CA GLY A 19 -29.37 0.84 4.67
C GLY A 19 -29.12 1.46 6.02
N ASN A 20 -28.05 1.02 6.70
CA ASN A 20 -27.43 1.77 7.77
C ASN A 20 -27.17 3.17 7.22
N ASN A 21 -28.08 4.10 7.51
CA ASN A 21 -28.04 5.45 6.98
C ASN A 21 -26.72 6.08 7.46
N PRO A 22 -25.77 6.41 6.58
CA PRO A 22 -24.48 6.98 6.97
C PRO A 22 -24.62 8.33 7.69
N SER A 23 -25.82 8.92 7.64
CA SER A 23 -26.19 10.24 8.15
C SER A 23 -26.33 10.34 9.67
N SER A 24 -26.11 9.27 10.45
CA SER A 24 -26.23 9.32 11.92
C SER A 24 -24.94 9.70 12.65
N MET A 25 -23.79 9.64 11.98
CA MET A 25 -22.51 9.94 12.64
C MET A 25 -22.36 11.44 12.91
N SER A 26 -21.97 11.74 14.15
CA SER A 26 -21.54 13.08 14.56
C SER A 26 -20.28 13.53 13.84
N ASN A 27 -20.04 14.84 13.82
CA ASN A 27 -18.80 15.41 13.29
C ASN A 27 -17.56 14.85 13.99
N GLU A 28 -17.66 14.62 15.31
CA GLU A 28 -16.61 14.04 16.13
C GLU A 28 -16.27 12.62 15.69
N GLU A 29 -17.28 11.78 15.41
CA GLU A 29 -17.08 10.42 14.92
C GLU A 29 -16.46 10.41 13.53
N ILE A 30 -16.99 11.23 12.61
CA ILE A 30 -16.42 11.38 11.26
C ILE A 30 -14.96 11.79 11.34
N PHE A 31 -14.64 12.80 12.17
CA PHE A 31 -13.26 13.27 12.31
C PHE A 31 -12.33 12.21 12.91
N LYS A 32 -12.83 11.40 13.84
CA LYS A 32 -12.09 10.27 14.41
C LYS A 32 -11.79 9.21 13.34
N ILE A 33 -12.76 8.90 12.47
CA ILE A 33 -12.55 7.95 11.37
C ILE A 33 -11.53 8.52 10.37
N VAL A 34 -11.64 9.80 9.98
CA VAL A 34 -10.66 10.45 9.09
C VAL A 34 -9.24 10.34 9.66
N LYS A 35 -9.07 10.67 10.95
CA LYS A 35 -7.76 10.52 11.62
C LYS A 35 -7.26 9.08 11.59
N GLY A 36 -8.12 8.11 11.90
CA GLY A 36 -7.76 6.70 11.90
C GLY A 36 -7.59 6.08 10.51
N SER A 37 -7.96 6.80 9.44
CA SER A 37 -7.80 6.31 8.07
C SER A 37 -6.35 6.42 7.58
N CYS A 38 -5.57 7.35 8.15
CA CYS A 38 -4.15 7.54 7.85
C CYS A 38 -3.30 6.90 8.95
N ASP A 39 -3.05 5.61 8.79
CA ASP A 39 -2.25 4.80 9.70
C ASP A 39 -0.83 4.61 9.14
N ASP A 40 0.15 5.07 9.91
CA ASP A 40 1.57 5.04 9.54
C ASP A 40 2.11 3.60 9.45
N GLN A 41 1.54 2.66 10.19
CA GLN A 41 1.87 1.23 10.12
C GLN A 41 1.58 0.63 8.75
N PHE A 42 0.66 1.23 7.99
CA PHE A 42 0.25 0.79 6.66
C PHE A 42 0.72 1.74 5.55
N PHE A 43 1.72 2.58 5.83
CA PHE A 43 2.26 3.54 4.87
C PHE A 43 1.24 4.58 4.38
N PHE A 44 0.36 5.05 5.26
CA PHE A 44 -0.54 6.17 4.98
C PHE A 44 -0.22 7.36 5.88
N CYS A 45 0.16 8.48 5.27
CA CYS A 45 0.37 9.74 5.98
C CYS A 45 -0.79 10.70 5.67
N PRO A 46 -1.21 11.58 6.59
CA PRO A 46 -2.17 12.64 6.27
C PRO A 46 -1.65 13.59 5.17
N SER A 47 -2.48 13.85 4.18
CA SER A 47 -2.16 14.75 3.07
C SER A 47 -2.04 16.20 3.56
N GLU A 48 -1.02 16.92 3.06
CA GLU A 48 -0.70 18.29 3.47
C GLU A 48 -1.87 19.28 3.30
N LYS A 49 -2.73 19.07 2.29
CA LYS A 49 -3.91 19.92 2.04
C LYS A 49 -4.89 20.01 3.22
N TYR A 50 -4.86 19.04 4.12
CA TYR A 50 -5.77 18.96 5.28
C TYR A 50 -5.04 19.10 6.62
N LEU A 51 -3.78 19.55 6.60
CA LEU A 51 -2.98 19.78 7.80
C LEU A 51 -2.81 21.27 8.07
N VAL A 52 -2.72 21.61 9.35
CA VAL A 52 -2.18 22.88 9.84
C VAL A 52 -0.81 22.57 10.44
N LYS A 53 0.22 23.26 9.95
CA LYS A 53 1.58 23.19 10.50
C LYS A 53 1.75 24.31 11.54
N VAL A 54 2.16 23.94 12.75
CA VAL A 54 2.51 24.88 13.84
C VAL A 54 3.89 24.50 14.34
N LYS A 55 4.92 25.22 13.90
CA LYS A 55 6.33 24.83 14.06
C LYS A 55 6.54 23.42 13.48
N ASP A 56 7.14 22.51 14.23
CA ASP A 56 7.40 21.12 13.85
C ASP A 56 6.19 20.19 14.09
N LEU A 57 5.07 20.71 14.58
CA LEU A 57 3.87 19.93 14.85
C LEU A 57 2.87 20.06 13.69
N ARG A 58 2.26 18.93 13.34
CA ARG A 58 1.24 18.82 12.29
C ARG A 58 -0.07 18.36 12.91
N PHE A 59 -1.14 19.07 12.60
CA PHE A 59 -2.47 18.74 13.09
C PHE A 59 -3.44 18.69 11.93
N PHE A 60 -4.34 17.70 11.91
CA PHE A 60 -5.49 17.77 11.01
C PHE A 60 -6.27 19.08 11.24
N ASN A 61 -6.49 19.81 10.15
CA ASN A 61 -7.38 20.95 10.13
C ASN A 61 -8.82 20.47 10.33
N LYS A 62 -9.27 20.34 11.58
CA LYS A 62 -10.60 19.79 11.91
C LYS A 62 -11.72 20.51 11.16
N VAL A 63 -11.67 21.83 11.09
CA VAL A 63 -12.68 22.64 10.39
C VAL A 63 -12.61 22.36 8.89
N GLY A 64 -11.42 22.45 8.30
CA GLY A 64 -11.24 22.19 6.86
C GLY A 64 -11.64 20.78 6.43
N VAL A 65 -11.39 19.78 7.26
CA VAL A 65 -11.83 18.39 7.03
C VAL A 65 -13.35 18.29 7.08
N LEU A 66 -14.00 18.82 8.12
CA LEU A 66 -15.44 18.67 8.31
C LEU A 66 -16.27 19.45 7.27
N ASP A 67 -15.71 20.53 6.72
CA ASP A 67 -16.36 21.36 5.70
C ASP A 67 -16.05 20.93 4.26
N SER A 68 -15.20 19.92 4.09
CA SER A 68 -14.73 19.45 2.79
C SER A 68 -15.78 18.63 2.02
N GLU A 69 -15.58 18.53 0.71
CA GLU A 69 -16.47 17.77 -0.18
C GLU A 69 -16.56 16.28 0.16
N PRO A 70 -15.48 15.58 0.57
CA PRO A 70 -15.59 14.18 0.97
C PRO A 70 -16.49 13.94 2.19
N VAL A 71 -16.46 14.82 3.20
CA VAL A 71 -17.41 14.70 4.34
C VAL A 71 -18.84 14.95 3.88
N LYS A 72 -19.07 15.95 3.02
CA LYS A 72 -20.42 16.22 2.47
C LYS A 72 -20.93 15.02 1.65
N THR A 73 -20.06 14.42 0.85
CA THR A 73 -20.37 13.21 0.06
C THR A 73 -20.75 12.04 0.95
N TYR A 74 -19.96 11.77 2.00
CA TYR A 74 -20.29 10.76 3.00
C TYR A 74 -21.64 11.01 3.68
N LYS A 75 -21.86 12.23 4.20
CA LYS A 75 -23.11 12.62 4.89
C LYS A 75 -24.34 12.56 3.99
N SER A 76 -24.18 12.70 2.67
CA SER A 76 -25.26 12.57 1.70
C SER A 76 -25.70 11.11 1.46
N GLY A 77 -25.06 10.14 2.12
CA GLY A 77 -25.39 8.72 1.98
C GLY A 77 -24.85 8.07 0.71
N LYS A 78 -24.01 8.78 -0.06
CA LYS A 78 -23.42 8.28 -1.32
C LYS A 78 -22.30 7.26 -1.11
N ILE A 79 -21.80 7.13 0.11
CA ILE A 79 -20.74 6.20 0.49
C ILE A 79 -21.33 5.20 1.47
N ALA A 80 -21.19 3.91 1.18
CA ALA A 80 -21.64 2.86 2.08
C ALA A 80 -20.81 2.89 3.38
N ALA A 81 -21.44 2.55 4.50
CA ALA A 81 -20.75 2.52 5.79
C ALA A 81 -19.56 1.55 5.83
N SER A 82 -19.61 0.46 5.04
CA SER A 82 -18.49 -0.49 4.87
C SER A 82 -17.27 0.13 4.21
N ASP A 83 -17.47 1.14 3.37
CA ASP A 83 -16.44 1.67 2.47
C ASP A 83 -15.86 3.00 3.00
N VAL A 84 -16.36 3.49 4.14
CA VAL A 84 -16.02 4.82 4.67
C VAL A 84 -14.54 4.99 4.96
N ILE A 85 -13.88 3.95 5.49
CA ILE A 85 -12.46 3.99 5.83
C ILE A 85 -11.62 4.09 4.55
N ASP A 86 -11.88 3.23 3.57
CA ASP A 86 -11.13 3.24 2.31
C ASP A 86 -11.38 4.52 1.51
N TYR A 87 -12.61 5.02 1.54
CA TYR A 87 -12.97 6.30 0.96
C TYR A 87 -12.20 7.46 1.60
N PHE A 88 -12.24 7.59 2.92
CA PHE A 88 -11.49 8.65 3.61
C PHE A 88 -9.98 8.48 3.48
N ARG A 89 -9.47 7.25 3.48
CA ARG A 89 -8.05 7.00 3.23
C ARG A 89 -7.62 7.56 1.88
N LYS A 90 -8.39 7.26 0.83
CA LYS A 90 -8.10 7.77 -0.52
C LYS A 90 -8.14 9.30 -0.60
N GLU A 91 -9.07 9.93 0.11
CA GLU A 91 -9.29 11.37 0.00
C GLU A 91 -8.35 12.22 0.89
N TYR A 92 -8.02 11.71 2.09
CA TYR A 92 -7.29 12.44 3.13
C TYR A 92 -5.85 11.99 3.34
N CYS A 93 -5.49 10.79 2.89
CA CYS A 93 -4.14 10.26 3.08
C CYS A 93 -3.35 10.27 1.77
N CYS A 94 -2.03 10.19 1.91
CA CYS A 94 -1.05 10.13 0.84
C CYS A 94 -0.15 8.91 1.06
N THR A 95 0.48 8.45 -0.03
CA THR A 95 1.41 7.31 -0.05
C THR A 95 2.67 7.61 -0.86
N ASP A 96 2.83 8.85 -1.34
CA ASP A 96 4.03 9.29 -2.04
C ASP A 96 5.19 9.51 -1.07
N GLY A 97 6.42 9.28 -1.54
CA GLY A 97 7.62 9.30 -0.70
C GLY A 97 7.82 10.62 0.05
N ASP A 98 7.59 11.75 -0.61
CA ASP A 98 7.73 13.08 0.00
C ASP A 98 6.72 13.27 1.14
N CYS A 99 5.47 12.86 0.93
CA CYS A 99 4.45 12.95 1.97
C CYS A 99 4.69 11.97 3.12
N LEU A 100 5.14 10.74 2.84
CA LEU A 100 5.46 9.75 3.87
C LEU A 100 6.67 10.16 4.73
N ALA A 101 7.69 10.78 4.12
CA ALA A 101 8.83 11.32 4.84
C ALA A 101 8.42 12.33 5.93
N GLU A 102 7.39 13.14 5.67
CA GLU A 102 6.86 14.10 6.65
C GLU A 102 6.17 13.43 7.86
N CYS A 103 5.83 12.14 7.76
CA CYS A 103 5.34 11.33 8.88
C CYS A 103 6.43 10.45 9.51
N ASN A 104 7.71 10.59 9.10
CA ASN A 104 8.78 9.65 9.41
C ASN A 104 8.45 8.21 8.99
N VAL A 105 7.58 8.06 7.99
CA VAL A 105 7.26 6.78 7.37
C VAL A 105 8.19 6.64 6.18
N PHE A 106 9.20 5.81 6.33
CA PHE A 106 10.12 5.50 5.25
C PHE A 106 9.67 4.17 4.64
N PRO A 107 9.04 4.17 3.45
CA PRO A 107 8.75 2.91 2.78
C PRO A 107 10.06 2.15 2.59
N LEU A 108 10.07 0.86 2.98
CA LEU A 108 11.17 -0.04 2.66
C LEU A 108 11.15 -0.23 1.14
N ALA A 109 11.86 0.63 0.41
CA ALA A 109 12.18 0.37 -0.97
C ALA A 109 13.21 -0.76 -0.96
N GLU A 110 12.84 -1.91 -1.51
CA GLU A 110 13.82 -2.95 -1.85
C GLU A 110 14.90 -2.28 -2.71
N LYS A 111 16.14 -2.35 -2.24
CA LYS A 111 17.27 -1.75 -2.92
C LYS A 111 17.37 -2.26 -4.35
N SER A 112 17.79 -1.39 -5.26
CA SER A 112 17.75 -1.66 -6.70
C SER A 112 18.53 -2.91 -7.08
N ILE A 113 19.60 -3.23 -6.35
CA ILE A 113 20.39 -4.43 -6.61
C ILE A 113 19.64 -5.73 -6.36
N VAL A 114 18.83 -5.82 -5.29
CA VAL A 114 18.05 -7.02 -4.97
C VAL A 114 16.90 -7.14 -5.95
N HIS A 115 16.18 -6.04 -6.18
CA HIS A 115 15.07 -5.99 -7.12
C HIS A 115 15.47 -6.40 -8.55
N ASN A 116 16.63 -5.92 -9.02
CA ASN A 116 17.15 -6.19 -10.36
C ASN A 116 18.05 -7.43 -10.41
N PHE A 117 18.26 -8.14 -9.30
CA PHE A 117 19.17 -9.27 -9.23
C PHE A 117 18.88 -10.35 -10.27
N PRO A 118 17.61 -10.74 -10.56
CA PRO A 118 17.31 -11.71 -11.60
C PRO A 118 17.86 -11.34 -12.99
N GLN A 119 18.05 -10.05 -13.27
CA GLN A 119 18.57 -9.55 -14.54
C GLN A 119 20.09 -9.40 -14.55
N ILE A 120 20.72 -9.19 -13.39
CA ILE A 120 22.16 -8.86 -13.26
C ILE A 120 22.99 -9.90 -12.53
N TYR A 121 22.40 -11.03 -12.11
CA TYR A 121 23.07 -12.00 -11.23
C TYR A 121 24.38 -12.53 -11.81
N LYS A 122 24.50 -12.65 -13.14
CA LYS A 122 25.72 -13.13 -13.78
C LYS A 122 26.86 -12.14 -13.61
N GLU A 123 26.58 -10.86 -13.81
CA GLU A 123 27.52 -9.77 -13.63
C GLU A 123 27.95 -9.66 -12.17
N VAL A 124 26.99 -9.80 -11.24
CA VAL A 124 27.28 -9.77 -9.80
C VAL A 124 28.19 -10.95 -9.38
N PHE A 125 27.89 -12.18 -9.79
CA PHE A 125 28.78 -13.32 -9.50
C PHE A 125 30.14 -13.21 -10.21
N ALA A 126 30.19 -12.59 -11.39
CA ALA A 126 31.42 -12.34 -12.12
C ALA A 126 32.35 -11.32 -11.43
N LEU A 127 31.88 -10.56 -10.43
CA LEU A 127 32.76 -9.76 -9.58
C LEU A 127 33.74 -10.62 -8.76
N GLY A 128 33.48 -11.92 -8.60
CA GLY A 128 34.40 -12.85 -7.96
C GLY A 128 34.54 -12.67 -6.44
N MET A 129 33.58 -12.00 -5.82
CA MET A 129 33.55 -11.68 -4.39
C MET A 129 33.48 -12.96 -3.54
N GLU A 130 34.41 -13.13 -2.60
CA GLU A 130 34.50 -14.34 -1.77
C GLU A 130 33.20 -14.63 -1.00
N GLU A 131 32.54 -13.59 -0.48
CA GLU A 131 31.27 -13.73 0.24
C GLU A 131 30.12 -14.26 -0.63
N LEU A 132 30.15 -14.06 -1.95
CA LEU A 132 29.06 -14.44 -2.86
C LEU A 132 29.23 -15.86 -3.43
N LYS A 133 30.46 -16.39 -3.43
CA LYS A 133 30.78 -17.71 -4.02
C LYS A 133 29.92 -18.87 -3.49
N PRO A 134 29.61 -18.97 -2.17
CA PRO A 134 28.77 -20.06 -1.66
C PRO A 134 27.37 -20.07 -2.30
N PHE A 135 26.85 -18.90 -2.65
CA PHE A 135 25.48 -18.71 -3.10
C PHE A 135 25.29 -18.92 -4.59
N GLU A 136 26.34 -18.83 -5.41
CA GLU A 136 26.22 -18.89 -6.87
C GLU A 136 25.51 -20.18 -7.33
N LYS A 137 25.98 -21.34 -6.85
CA LYS A 137 25.37 -22.64 -7.20
C LYS A 137 23.93 -22.75 -6.69
N MET A 138 23.66 -22.21 -5.50
CA MET A 138 22.34 -22.24 -4.88
C MET A 138 21.36 -21.38 -5.65
N TYR A 139 21.76 -20.16 -6.04
CA TYR A 139 20.96 -19.26 -6.84
C TYR A 139 20.63 -19.84 -8.22
N HIS A 140 21.60 -20.47 -8.88
CA HIS A 140 21.36 -21.18 -10.15
C HIS A 140 20.36 -22.32 -10.00
N HIS A 141 20.43 -23.06 -8.89
CA HIS A 141 19.44 -24.11 -8.58
C HIS A 141 18.06 -23.48 -8.33
N TYR A 142 18.00 -22.42 -7.54
CA TYR A 142 16.78 -21.69 -7.23
C TYR A 142 16.09 -21.21 -8.50
N ILE A 143 16.74 -20.44 -9.37
CA ILE A 143 16.10 -19.90 -10.59
C ILE A 143 15.66 -20.99 -11.59
N LYS A 144 16.28 -22.17 -11.57
CA LYS A 144 15.92 -23.28 -12.45
C LYS A 144 14.67 -24.03 -11.98
N HIS A 145 14.48 -24.12 -10.67
CA HIS A 145 13.44 -24.96 -10.06
C HIS A 145 12.31 -24.15 -9.41
N HIS A 146 12.52 -22.86 -9.16
CA HIS A 146 11.53 -21.97 -8.57
C HIS A 146 10.45 -21.62 -9.60
N LYS A 147 9.19 -21.83 -9.21
CA LYS A 147 8.04 -21.49 -10.04
C LYS A 147 7.71 -20.02 -9.86
N LYS A 148 7.59 -19.30 -10.97
CA LYS A 148 7.10 -17.91 -11.00
C LYS A 148 5.78 -17.81 -10.20
N GLY A 149 5.76 -16.97 -9.16
CA GLY A 149 4.62 -16.79 -8.25
C GLY A 149 4.65 -17.63 -6.96
N SER A 150 5.67 -18.46 -6.76
CA SER A 150 5.90 -19.10 -5.46
C SER A 150 6.31 -18.05 -4.43
N ARG A 151 5.58 -17.99 -3.30
CA ARG A 151 5.88 -17.09 -2.18
C ARG A 151 7.06 -17.54 -1.33
N HIS A 152 7.50 -18.79 -1.48
CA HIS A 152 8.59 -19.32 -0.67
C HIS A 152 9.94 -19.03 -1.33
N VAL A 153 10.83 -18.41 -0.56
CA VAL A 153 12.24 -18.21 -0.86
C VAL A 153 13.03 -19.03 0.17
N PRO A 154 14.00 -19.88 -0.24
CA PRO A 154 14.86 -20.58 0.70
C PRO A 154 15.71 -19.61 1.52
N ALA A 155 16.03 -19.99 2.76
CA ALA A 155 16.79 -19.15 3.68
C ALA A 155 18.16 -18.73 3.12
N GLU A 156 18.82 -19.60 2.35
CA GLU A 156 20.10 -19.31 1.72
C GLU A 156 20.00 -18.25 0.61
N ILE A 157 18.83 -18.14 -0.02
CA ILE A 157 18.57 -17.10 -1.03
C ILE A 157 18.19 -15.78 -0.35
N GLU A 158 17.47 -15.84 0.78
CA GLU A 158 17.22 -14.66 1.62
C GLU A 158 18.55 -14.09 2.15
N GLU A 159 19.46 -14.94 2.63
CA GLU A 159 20.80 -14.53 3.07
C GLU A 159 21.61 -13.85 1.95
N LEU A 160 21.53 -14.37 0.72
CA LEU A 160 22.13 -13.70 -0.45
C LEU A 160 21.54 -12.30 -0.65
N PHE A 161 20.21 -12.16 -0.57
CA PHE A 161 19.55 -10.87 -0.74
C PHE A 161 19.91 -9.89 0.38
N ASP A 162 20.05 -10.35 1.62
CA ASP A 162 20.50 -9.53 2.74
C ASP A 162 21.93 -9.01 2.55
N ILE A 163 22.84 -9.85 2.05
CA ILE A 163 24.22 -9.43 1.73
C ILE A 163 24.23 -8.36 0.63
N LEU A 164 23.43 -8.56 -0.42
CA LEU A 164 23.30 -7.61 -1.53
C LEU A 164 22.70 -6.28 -1.07
N ASP A 165 21.65 -6.31 -0.25
CA ASP A 165 21.01 -5.13 0.31
C ASP A 165 21.98 -4.35 1.20
N ALA A 166 22.67 -5.04 2.10
CA ALA A 166 23.64 -4.43 3.02
C ALA A 166 24.81 -3.73 2.30
N ASN A 167 25.17 -4.19 1.10
CA ASN A 167 26.36 -3.74 0.36
C ASN A 167 26.05 -3.16 -1.03
N GLU A 168 24.81 -2.72 -1.29
CA GLU A 168 24.38 -2.24 -2.62
C GLU A 168 25.37 -1.23 -3.24
N ASP A 169 25.74 -0.18 -2.50
CA ASP A 169 26.61 0.88 -3.02
C ASP A 169 27.95 0.34 -3.52
N LEU A 170 28.53 -0.63 -2.79
CA LEU A 170 29.78 -1.28 -3.17
C LEU A 170 29.61 -2.06 -4.47
N TYR A 171 28.57 -2.90 -4.56
CA TYR A 171 28.35 -3.72 -5.75
C TYR A 171 27.98 -2.88 -6.97
N ILE A 172 27.19 -1.82 -6.82
CA ILE A 172 26.85 -0.90 -7.91
C ILE A 172 28.12 -0.17 -8.41
N ASP A 173 28.99 0.29 -7.52
CA ASP A 173 30.28 0.90 -7.91
C ASP A 173 31.16 -0.10 -8.68
N LEU A 174 31.31 -1.33 -8.18
CA LEU A 174 32.09 -2.39 -8.83
C LEU A 174 31.52 -2.77 -10.20
N LEU A 175 30.20 -2.94 -10.33
CA LEU A 175 29.54 -3.20 -11.61
C LEU A 175 29.74 -2.03 -12.60
N SER A 176 29.73 -0.78 -12.11
CA SER A 176 29.96 0.39 -12.95
C SER A 176 31.39 0.45 -13.49
N LYS A 177 32.38 0.02 -12.69
CA LYS A 177 33.80 -0.07 -13.09
C LYS A 177 34.00 -1.18 -14.11
N GLN A 178 33.46 -2.36 -13.84
CA GLN A 178 33.55 -3.51 -14.76
C GLN A 178 32.97 -3.19 -16.14
N ARG A 179 31.86 -2.45 -16.22
CA ARG A 179 31.27 -2.00 -17.50
C ARG A 179 32.09 -0.96 -18.26
N LYS A 180 32.99 -0.24 -17.58
CA LYS A 180 33.89 0.74 -18.23
C LYS A 180 35.15 0.07 -18.80
N GLU A 181 35.47 -1.13 -18.33
CA GLU A 181 36.65 -1.90 -18.72
C GLU A 181 36.33 -2.99 -19.77
N ALA A 182 35.05 -3.28 -20.01
CA ALA A 182 34.54 -4.22 -21.03
C ALA A 182 34.26 -3.53 -22.37
#